data_AF-A0AA89BDE4-F1
#
_entry.id   AF-A0AA89BDE4-F1
#
_cell.length_a   1.000
_cell.length_b   1.000
_cell.length_c   1.000
_cell.angle_alpha   90.00
_cell.angle_beta   90.00
_cell.angle_gamma   90.00
#
_symmetry.space_group_name_H-M   'P 1'
#
loop_
_entity.id
_entity.type
_entity.pdbx_description
1 polymer ?
#
loop_
_entity_poly.entity_id
_entity_poly.type
_entity_poly.pdbx_seq_one_letter_code
_entity_poly.pdbx_strand_id
1 'polypeptide(L)'
;MIRDAHGRKMSKSLGNVIDPLEVIDGISLAGLHKRLDEGNLDPTELEVAKEGQAKDFSTGICECGADALWFLLISYTAQSDKINLDIDRVLDDYTPPAEIVPATLPFGCQWILSVLNNTISKTVSSLDSYEFLDAATAVYSWWKYQFCGIYIEAIKPYFTNNDPTLAFARSSAQGTLWVCLDNGLRLVHRFRLPSQKDFTRKESIMLCEYPSIIESWTNARIESEMNTVDTAVILLRKLKEKLPGKKRNERRAAFALCQTDEISDIIKLRELEISTLATLSSLMVLSKSDDAPAESTASDVNADLS
;
A
#
# COMPACT_ATOMS: atom_id res chain seq x y z
N MET A 1 -4.57 -24.58 7.42
CA MET A 1 -5.80 -25.38 7.65
C MET A 1 -6.91 -24.41 8.02
N ILE A 2 -8.00 -24.38 7.26
CA ILE A 2 -9.09 -23.42 7.45
C ILE A 2 -9.96 -23.85 8.65
N ARG A 3 -10.36 -22.88 9.47
CA ARG A 3 -11.11 -23.07 10.71
C ARG A 3 -12.43 -22.29 10.64
N ASP A 4 -13.42 -22.75 11.38
CA ASP A 4 -14.69 -22.02 11.53
C ASP A 4 -14.54 -20.79 12.46
N ALA A 5 -15.62 -20.02 12.61
CA ALA A 5 -15.66 -18.83 13.48
C ALA A 5 -15.32 -19.12 14.96
N HIS A 6 -15.41 -20.39 15.37
CA HIS A 6 -15.15 -20.86 16.74
C HIS A 6 -13.76 -21.51 16.87
N GLY A 7 -12.92 -21.42 15.83
CA GLY A 7 -11.56 -21.94 15.82
C GLY A 7 -11.44 -23.47 15.63
N ARG A 8 -12.55 -24.17 15.37
CA ARG A 8 -12.54 -25.62 15.10
C ARG A 8 -12.13 -25.89 13.67
N LYS A 9 -11.54 -27.07 13.42
CA LYS A 9 -11.23 -27.50 12.05
C LYS A 9 -12.54 -27.62 11.26
N MET A 10 -12.60 -27.07 10.06
CA MET A 10 -13.73 -27.35 9.17
C MET A 10 -13.66 -28.80 8.67
N SER A 11 -14.70 -29.59 8.90
CA SER A 11 -14.79 -30.97 8.42
C SER A 11 -16.24 -31.38 8.16
N LYS A 12 -16.43 -32.26 7.18
CA LYS A 12 -17.76 -32.80 6.84
C LYS A 12 -18.44 -33.50 8.02
N SER A 13 -17.64 -34.13 8.90
CA SER A 13 -18.13 -34.78 10.12
C SER A 13 -18.68 -33.79 11.16
N LEU A 14 -18.22 -32.53 11.17
CA LEU A 14 -18.68 -31.53 12.15
C LEU A 14 -19.80 -30.64 11.60
N GLY A 15 -20.20 -30.83 10.33
CA GLY A 15 -21.24 -30.04 9.68
C GLY A 15 -20.90 -28.54 9.53
N ASN A 16 -19.65 -28.15 9.77
CA ASN A 16 -19.20 -26.75 9.81
C ASN A 16 -18.44 -26.33 8.55
N VAL A 17 -18.56 -27.08 7.45
CA VAL A 17 -17.95 -26.71 6.16
C VAL A 17 -18.86 -25.71 5.45
N ILE A 18 -18.29 -24.57 5.09
CA ILE A 18 -18.95 -23.57 4.25
C ILE A 18 -18.42 -23.71 2.83
N ASP A 19 -19.33 -23.76 1.85
CA ASP A 19 -18.97 -23.80 0.44
C ASP A 19 -18.61 -22.38 -0.03
N PRO A 20 -17.41 -22.16 -0.62
CA PRO A 20 -17.05 -20.86 -1.16
C PRO A 20 -18.05 -20.31 -2.17
N LEU A 21 -18.69 -21.13 -2.99
CA LEU A 21 -19.67 -20.65 -4.00
C LEU A 21 -20.90 -20.03 -3.35
N GLU A 22 -21.29 -20.46 -2.16
CA GLU A 22 -22.46 -19.92 -1.47
C GLU A 22 -22.15 -18.65 -0.69
N VAL A 23 -20.88 -18.43 -0.39
CA VAL A 23 -20.40 -17.14 0.06
C VAL A 23 -20.40 -16.16 -1.12
N ILE A 24 -20.07 -16.65 -2.32
CA ILE A 24 -20.03 -15.85 -3.54
C ILE A 24 -21.43 -15.47 -4.01
N ASP A 25 -22.31 -16.45 -4.19
CA ASP A 25 -23.63 -16.32 -4.82
C ASP A 25 -24.76 -16.11 -3.78
N GLY A 26 -24.47 -16.26 -2.49
CA GLY A 26 -25.43 -16.20 -1.40
C GLY A 26 -26.24 -17.50 -1.23
N ILE A 27 -26.73 -17.75 -0.01
CA ILE A 27 -27.61 -18.87 0.29
C ILE A 27 -28.51 -18.55 1.48
N SER A 28 -29.77 -18.97 1.42
CA SER A 28 -30.71 -18.82 2.54
C SER A 28 -30.42 -19.83 3.66
N LEU A 29 -30.85 -19.53 4.90
CA LEU A 29 -30.75 -20.47 6.02
C LEU A 29 -31.42 -21.82 5.72
N ALA A 30 -32.57 -21.81 5.04
CA ALA A 30 -33.25 -23.03 4.61
C ALA A 30 -32.41 -23.83 3.61
N GLY A 31 -31.70 -23.15 2.70
CA GLY A 31 -30.75 -23.79 1.77
C GLY A 31 -29.56 -24.44 2.50
N LEU A 32 -29.02 -23.75 3.52
CA LEU A 32 -27.94 -24.29 4.36
C LEU A 32 -28.39 -25.56 5.12
N HIS A 33 -29.58 -25.53 5.73
CA HIS A 33 -30.15 -26.68 6.44
C HIS A 33 -30.43 -27.86 5.52
N LYS A 34 -30.97 -27.61 4.33
CA LYS A 34 -31.24 -28.66 3.33
C LYS A 34 -29.98 -29.43 2.95
N ARG A 35 -28.84 -28.76 2.82
CA ARG A 35 -27.56 -29.45 2.53
C ARG A 35 -27.03 -30.27 3.68
N LEU A 36 -27.27 -29.83 4.92
CA LEU A 36 -26.95 -30.66 6.08
C LEU A 36 -27.80 -31.93 6.09
N ASP A 37 -29.09 -31.82 5.72
CA ASP A 37 -30.01 -32.96 5.60
C ASP A 37 -29.63 -33.94 4.47
N GLU A 38 -29.08 -33.42 3.35
CA GLU A 38 -28.53 -34.24 2.26
C GLU A 38 -27.14 -34.83 2.60
N GLY A 39 -26.53 -34.38 3.69
CA GLY A 39 -25.23 -34.85 4.18
C GLY A 39 -25.32 -36.19 4.93
N ASN A 40 -24.15 -36.79 5.14
CA ASN A 40 -24.03 -38.05 5.89
C ASN A 40 -23.60 -37.81 7.35
N LEU A 41 -24.28 -36.88 8.03
CA LEU A 41 -24.04 -36.54 9.43
C LEU A 41 -24.82 -37.48 10.36
N ASP A 42 -24.27 -37.74 11.55
CA ASP A 42 -25.04 -38.40 12.60
C ASP A 42 -26.24 -37.52 12.99
N PRO A 43 -27.43 -38.10 13.26
CA PRO A 43 -28.62 -37.32 13.64
C PRO A 43 -28.38 -36.36 14.81
N THR A 44 -27.49 -36.71 15.74
CA THR A 44 -27.15 -35.87 16.89
C THR A 44 -26.29 -34.67 16.47
N GLU A 45 -25.32 -34.89 15.57
CA GLU A 45 -24.45 -33.83 15.05
C GLU A 45 -25.19 -32.91 14.07
N LEU A 46 -26.20 -33.43 13.38
CA LEU A 46 -27.06 -32.67 12.47
C LEU A 46 -27.82 -31.56 13.20
N GLU A 47 -28.44 -31.86 14.34
CA GLU A 47 -29.15 -30.87 15.15
C GLU A 47 -28.20 -29.80 15.70
N VAL A 48 -27.02 -30.20 16.18
CA VAL A 48 -25.97 -29.29 16.66
C VAL A 48 -25.48 -28.36 15.53
N ALA A 49 -25.30 -28.90 14.31
CA ALA A 49 -24.87 -28.11 13.15
C ALA A 49 -25.96 -27.12 12.70
N LYS A 50 -27.23 -27.51 12.70
CA LYS A 50 -28.37 -26.64 12.37
C LYS A 50 -28.51 -25.49 13.38
N GLU A 51 -28.41 -25.79 14.67
CA GLU A 51 -28.40 -24.77 15.72
C GLU A 51 -27.22 -23.80 15.59
N GLY A 52 -26.04 -24.33 15.28
CA GLY A 52 -24.83 -23.53 15.01
C GLY A 52 -25.02 -22.58 13.82
N GLN A 53 -25.51 -23.10 12.69
CA GLN A 53 -25.77 -22.28 11.50
C GLN A 53 -26.87 -21.24 11.73
N ALA A 54 -27.92 -21.55 12.51
CA ALA A 54 -28.95 -20.57 12.83
C ALA A 54 -28.43 -19.43 13.72
N LYS A 55 -27.43 -19.70 14.57
CA LYS A 55 -26.76 -18.68 15.39
C LYS A 55 -25.79 -17.83 14.57
N ASP A 56 -24.98 -18.47 13.73
CA ASP A 56 -23.92 -17.81 12.97
C ASP A 56 -24.45 -17.11 11.70
N PHE A 57 -25.53 -17.63 11.09
CA PHE A 57 -26.11 -17.19 9.82
C PHE A 57 -27.64 -17.05 9.93
N SER A 58 -28.12 -16.19 10.82
CA SER A 58 -29.55 -16.04 11.18
C SER A 58 -30.50 -15.79 10.01
N THR A 59 -30.02 -15.24 8.90
CA THR A 59 -30.80 -15.01 7.67
C THR A 59 -30.24 -15.77 6.45
N GLY A 60 -29.21 -16.60 6.65
CA GLY A 60 -28.38 -17.18 5.59
C GLY A 60 -27.07 -16.43 5.40
N ILE A 61 -26.34 -16.77 4.34
CA ILE A 61 -25.13 -16.05 3.92
C ILE A 61 -25.56 -15.10 2.80
N CYS A 62 -25.34 -13.80 3.02
CA CYS A 62 -25.59 -12.81 1.98
C CYS A 62 -24.61 -12.99 0.81
N GLU A 63 -25.10 -12.76 -0.40
CA GLU A 63 -24.25 -12.68 -1.59
C GLU A 63 -23.22 -11.57 -1.38
N CYS A 64 -21.94 -11.93 -1.32
CA CYS A 64 -20.86 -10.96 -1.17
C CYS A 64 -19.86 -10.99 -2.33
N GLY A 65 -20.04 -11.89 -3.31
CA GLY A 65 -19.15 -12.09 -4.44
C GLY A 65 -17.82 -12.74 -4.03
N ALA A 66 -17.05 -13.23 -5.02
CA ALA A 66 -15.68 -13.72 -4.81
C ALA A 66 -14.81 -12.65 -4.17
N ASP A 67 -15.14 -11.43 -4.51
CA ASP A 67 -14.48 -10.22 -4.16
C ASP A 67 -14.43 -9.94 -2.64
N ALA A 68 -15.56 -10.01 -1.95
CA ALA A 68 -15.58 -9.82 -0.49
C ALA A 68 -14.91 -10.98 0.27
N LEU A 69 -14.94 -12.20 -0.28
CA LEU A 69 -14.24 -13.35 0.28
C LEU A 69 -12.71 -13.18 0.20
N TRP A 70 -12.19 -12.70 -0.94
CA TRP A 70 -10.79 -12.35 -1.10
C TRP A 70 -10.37 -11.20 -0.17
N PHE A 71 -11.20 -10.15 -0.06
CA PHE A 71 -10.93 -9.05 0.87
C PHE A 71 -10.98 -9.47 2.34
N LEU A 72 -11.89 -10.36 2.75
CA LEU A 72 -11.93 -10.92 4.10
C LEU A 72 -10.63 -11.68 4.40
N LEU A 73 -10.19 -12.54 3.47
CA LEU A 73 -8.94 -13.30 3.61
C LEU A 73 -7.70 -12.39 3.65
N ILE A 74 -7.69 -11.29 2.87
CA ILE A 74 -6.65 -10.27 2.93
C ILE A 74 -6.74 -9.43 4.21
N SER A 75 -7.94 -9.16 4.74
CA SER A 75 -8.16 -8.39 5.98
C SER A 75 -7.60 -9.10 7.21
N TYR A 76 -7.53 -10.44 7.21
CA TYR A 76 -6.80 -11.20 8.23
C TYR A 76 -5.29 -10.92 8.23
N THR A 77 -4.76 -10.22 7.22
CA THR A 77 -3.35 -9.84 7.09
C THR A 77 -3.08 -8.34 7.21
N ALA A 78 -4.11 -7.49 7.34
CA ALA A 78 -3.98 -6.03 7.35
C ALA A 78 -4.81 -5.40 8.49
N GLN A 79 -4.12 -4.92 9.53
CA GLN A 79 -4.70 -4.05 10.55
C GLN A 79 -4.53 -2.58 10.16
N SER A 80 -5.61 -1.88 9.80
CA SER A 80 -5.78 -0.45 10.10
C SER A 80 -7.24 -0.02 9.86
N ASP A 81 -7.78 0.79 10.78
CA ASP A 81 -9.19 0.70 11.21
C ASP A 81 -10.06 1.96 10.93
N LYS A 82 -9.61 2.98 10.16
CA LYS A 82 -10.44 4.18 9.88
C LYS A 82 -10.09 4.87 8.56
N ILE A 83 -11.10 5.09 7.70
CA ILE A 83 -11.04 5.94 6.49
C ILE A 83 -12.18 6.97 6.57
N ASN A 84 -11.84 8.26 6.58
CA ASN A 84 -12.85 9.33 6.47
C ASN A 84 -13.16 9.57 4.98
N LEU A 85 -14.35 9.18 4.53
CA LEU A 85 -14.82 9.39 3.16
C LEU A 85 -15.78 10.58 3.11
N ASP A 86 -15.42 11.61 2.34
CA ASP A 86 -16.23 12.80 2.08
C ASP A 86 -16.66 12.77 0.61
N ILE A 87 -17.96 12.59 0.36
CA ILE A 87 -18.52 12.44 -1.00
C ILE A 87 -18.39 13.72 -1.80
N ASP A 88 -18.46 14.89 -1.17
CA ASP A 88 -18.37 16.17 -1.87
C ASP A 88 -16.96 16.39 -2.45
N ARG A 89 -15.92 15.82 -1.82
CA ARG A 89 -14.54 15.79 -2.35
C ARG A 89 -14.31 14.75 -3.44
N VAL A 90 -15.19 13.76 -3.56
CA VAL A 90 -15.15 12.76 -4.64
C VAL A 90 -15.78 13.34 -5.92
N LEU A 91 -16.66 14.33 -5.79
CA LEU A 91 -17.34 15.01 -6.89
C LEU A 91 -16.54 16.18 -7.49
N ASP A 92 -15.37 16.52 -6.94
CA ASP A 92 -14.47 17.50 -7.55
C ASP A 92 -14.04 17.04 -8.95
N ASP A 93 -14.04 17.95 -9.93
CA ASP A 93 -13.75 17.76 -11.36
C ASP A 93 -12.29 17.37 -11.67
N TYR A 94 -11.69 16.48 -10.87
CA TYR A 94 -10.36 15.97 -11.14
C TYR A 94 -10.36 15.13 -12.42
N THR A 95 -9.72 15.67 -13.46
CA THR A 95 -9.51 14.97 -14.72
C THR A 95 -8.08 14.41 -14.72
N PRO A 96 -7.89 13.08 -14.80
CA PRO A 96 -6.57 12.50 -14.91
C PRO A 96 -5.82 13.10 -16.12
N PRO A 97 -4.49 13.28 -16.06
CA PRO A 97 -3.71 13.68 -17.23
C PRO A 97 -3.74 12.57 -18.30
N ALA A 98 -3.83 12.96 -19.58
CA ALA A 98 -3.84 12.03 -20.71
C ALA A 98 -2.50 11.27 -20.86
N GLU A 99 -1.41 11.92 -20.48
CA GLU A 99 -0.07 11.36 -20.50
C GLU A 99 0.73 11.89 -19.30
N ILE A 100 1.47 11.02 -18.63
CA ILE A 100 2.41 11.40 -17.60
C ILE A 100 3.81 11.36 -18.18
N VAL A 101 4.52 12.49 -18.15
CA VAL A 101 5.91 12.61 -18.58
C VAL A 101 6.80 12.65 -17.34
N PRO A 102 7.46 11.55 -16.94
CA PRO A 102 8.19 11.45 -15.68
C PRO A 102 9.23 12.56 -15.51
N ALA A 103 9.96 12.93 -16.57
CA ALA A 103 11.00 13.95 -16.52
C ALA A 103 10.55 15.32 -15.98
N THR A 104 9.25 15.64 -16.05
CA THR A 104 8.67 16.90 -15.57
C THR A 104 8.11 16.83 -14.15
N LEU A 105 7.97 15.62 -13.59
CA LEU A 105 7.30 15.44 -12.30
C LEU A 105 8.22 15.78 -11.12
N PRO A 106 7.64 16.08 -9.94
CA PRO A 106 8.40 16.13 -8.70
C PRO A 106 9.14 14.80 -8.42
N PHE A 107 10.26 14.88 -7.70
CA PHE A 107 11.14 13.74 -7.42
C PHE A 107 10.39 12.49 -6.90
N GLY A 108 9.56 12.65 -5.86
CA GLY A 108 8.79 11.54 -5.29
C GLY A 108 7.81 10.89 -6.29
N CYS A 109 7.27 11.67 -7.23
CA CYS A 109 6.38 11.19 -8.28
C CYS A 109 7.15 10.39 -9.35
N GLN A 110 8.35 10.84 -9.74
CA GLN A 110 9.21 10.08 -10.64
C GLN A 110 9.63 8.75 -10.03
N TRP A 111 10.02 8.79 -8.75
CA TRP A 111 10.47 7.62 -8.02
C TRP A 111 9.42 6.53 -7.93
N ILE A 112 8.19 6.87 -7.53
CA ILE A 112 7.14 5.85 -7.36
C ILE A 112 6.75 5.19 -8.70
N LEU A 113 6.83 5.93 -9.81
CA LEU A 113 6.61 5.36 -11.15
C LEU A 113 7.71 4.38 -11.54
N SER A 114 8.98 4.71 -11.27
CA SER A 114 10.11 3.81 -11.52
C SER A 114 10.00 2.51 -10.71
N VAL A 115 9.70 2.63 -9.41
CA VAL A 115 9.54 1.47 -8.52
C VAL A 115 8.30 0.65 -8.88
N LEU A 116 7.20 1.30 -9.30
CA LEU A 116 6.03 0.62 -9.84
C LEU A 116 6.39 -0.17 -11.11
N ASN A 117 7.17 0.41 -12.02
CA ASN A 117 7.58 -0.26 -13.25
C ASN A 117 8.42 -1.52 -12.98
N ASN A 118 9.34 -1.45 -12.02
CA ASN A 118 10.10 -2.62 -11.56
C ASN A 118 9.20 -3.66 -10.89
N THR A 119 8.19 -3.21 -10.13
CA THR A 119 7.20 -4.10 -9.51
C THR A 119 6.37 -4.81 -10.58
N ILE A 120 5.91 -4.10 -11.62
CA ILE A 120 5.21 -4.69 -12.77
C ILE A 120 6.10 -5.75 -13.42
N SER A 121 7.35 -5.41 -13.76
CA SER A 121 8.30 -6.34 -14.39
C SER A 121 8.50 -7.60 -13.55
N LYS A 122 8.70 -7.46 -12.24
CA LYS A 122 8.90 -8.57 -11.30
C LYS A 122 7.65 -9.42 -11.19
N THR A 123 6.48 -8.80 -11.02
CA THR A 123 5.20 -9.52 -10.91
C THR A 123 4.89 -10.29 -12.17
N VAL A 124 5.05 -9.69 -13.36
CA VAL A 124 4.84 -10.37 -14.65
C VAL A 124 5.79 -11.55 -14.81
N SER A 125 7.10 -11.34 -14.60
CA SER A 125 8.09 -12.42 -14.70
C SER A 125 7.84 -13.58 -13.74
N SER A 126 7.42 -13.28 -12.50
CA SER A 126 7.07 -14.30 -11.51
C SER A 126 5.79 -15.05 -11.88
N LEU A 127 4.78 -14.36 -12.43
CA LEU A 127 3.56 -15.00 -12.92
C LEU A 127 3.83 -15.92 -14.12
N ASP A 128 4.67 -15.49 -15.07
CA ASP A 128 5.09 -16.29 -16.21
C ASP A 128 5.87 -17.54 -15.79
N SER A 129 6.59 -17.45 -14.67
CA SER A 129 7.34 -18.55 -14.06
C SER A 129 6.52 -19.39 -13.08
N TYR A 130 5.22 -19.11 -12.91
CA TYR A 130 4.31 -19.76 -11.94
C TYR A 130 4.73 -19.59 -10.47
N GLU A 131 5.52 -18.56 -10.16
CA GLU A 131 5.98 -18.19 -8.81
C GLU A 131 4.99 -17.23 -8.14
N PHE A 132 3.78 -17.73 -7.84
CA PHE A 132 2.70 -16.89 -7.30
C PHE A 132 3.03 -16.22 -5.96
N LEU A 133 3.87 -16.85 -5.13
CA LEU A 133 4.29 -16.27 -3.86
C LEU A 133 5.16 -15.03 -4.07
N ASP A 134 6.08 -15.08 -5.04
CA ASP A 134 6.97 -13.96 -5.36
C ASP A 134 6.21 -12.82 -6.01
N ALA A 135 5.26 -13.14 -6.90
CA ALA A 135 4.33 -12.17 -7.48
C ALA A 135 3.51 -11.45 -6.39
N ALA A 136 2.88 -12.21 -5.48
CA ALA A 136 2.10 -11.64 -4.38
C ALA A 136 2.97 -10.80 -3.43
N THR A 137 4.17 -11.27 -3.11
CA THR A 137 5.12 -10.57 -2.24
C THR A 137 5.59 -9.26 -2.86
N ALA A 138 5.86 -9.24 -4.17
CA ALA A 138 6.26 -8.02 -4.89
C ALA A 138 5.15 -6.95 -4.83
N VAL A 139 3.92 -7.33 -5.18
CA VAL A 139 2.77 -6.43 -5.17
C VAL A 139 2.47 -5.91 -3.76
N TYR A 140 2.45 -6.80 -2.76
CA TYR A 140 2.26 -6.42 -1.36
C TYR A 140 3.33 -5.45 -0.87
N SER A 141 4.60 -5.75 -1.18
CA SER A 141 5.73 -4.92 -0.74
C SER A 141 5.68 -3.52 -1.35
N TRP A 142 5.29 -3.43 -2.63
CA TRP A 142 5.09 -2.15 -3.30
C TRP A 142 3.97 -1.34 -2.62
N TRP A 143 2.79 -1.93 -2.41
CA TRP A 143 1.67 -1.24 -1.76
C TRP A 143 2.01 -0.76 -0.36
N LYS A 144 2.55 -1.65 0.47
CA LYS A 144 2.78 -1.37 1.89
C LYS A 144 3.96 -0.45 2.12
N TYR A 145 5.12 -0.78 1.57
CA TYR A 145 6.37 -0.11 1.93
C TYR A 145 6.66 1.08 1.03
N GLN A 146 6.39 0.97 -0.28
CA GLN A 146 6.76 2.01 -1.25
C GLN A 146 5.63 3.03 -1.43
N PHE A 147 4.44 2.58 -1.77
CA PHE A 147 3.30 3.44 -2.03
C PHE A 147 2.75 4.08 -0.74
N CYS A 148 2.23 3.28 0.19
CA CYS A 148 1.65 3.80 1.44
C CYS A 148 2.72 4.30 2.42
N GLY A 149 3.82 3.56 2.58
CA GLY A 149 4.84 3.85 3.59
C GLY A 149 5.71 5.07 3.31
N ILE A 150 5.93 5.39 2.02
CA ILE A 150 6.84 6.45 1.61
C ILE A 150 6.13 7.46 0.71
N TYR A 151 5.59 7.05 -0.44
CA TYR A 151 5.07 8.01 -1.43
C TYR A 151 3.91 8.85 -0.90
N ILE A 152 2.89 8.20 -0.30
CA ILE A 152 1.74 8.90 0.28
C ILE A 152 2.16 9.88 1.37
N GLU A 153 3.12 9.52 2.21
CA GLU A 153 3.66 10.39 3.25
C GLU A 153 4.44 11.58 2.66
N ALA A 154 5.24 11.34 1.62
CA ALA A 154 6.08 12.35 0.98
C ALA A 154 5.27 13.45 0.27
N ILE A 155 4.09 13.12 -0.28
CA ILE A 155 3.27 14.10 -1.02
C ILE A 155 2.30 14.91 -0.13
N LYS A 156 2.12 14.55 1.16
CA LYS A 156 1.23 15.28 2.08
C LYS A 156 1.46 16.80 2.11
N PRO A 157 2.70 17.32 2.10
CA PRO A 157 2.95 18.76 2.07
C PRO A 157 2.30 19.48 0.88
N TYR A 158 2.16 18.82 -0.29
CA TYR A 158 1.58 19.43 -1.49
C TYR A 158 0.10 19.81 -1.32
N PHE A 159 -0.59 19.14 -0.39
CA PHE A 159 -2.01 19.34 -0.11
C PHE A 159 -2.26 20.22 1.13
N THR A 160 -1.20 20.73 1.77
CA THR A 160 -1.35 21.56 2.97
C THR A 160 -1.67 23.00 2.57
N ASN A 161 -2.67 23.61 3.24
CA ASN A 161 -3.04 25.03 3.15
C ASN A 161 -3.40 25.59 1.76
N ASN A 162 -3.63 24.74 0.75
CA ASN A 162 -3.95 25.15 -0.63
C ASN A 162 -2.99 26.20 -1.21
N ASP A 163 -1.69 26.10 -0.87
CA ASP A 163 -0.66 27.01 -1.36
C ASP A 163 -0.62 27.01 -2.92
N PRO A 164 -0.74 28.18 -3.59
CA PRO A 164 -0.65 28.29 -5.04
C PRO A 164 0.72 27.87 -5.61
N THR A 165 1.81 28.03 -4.86
CA THR A 165 3.16 27.65 -5.31
C THR A 165 3.31 26.14 -5.51
N LEU A 166 2.55 25.36 -4.75
CA LEU A 166 2.52 23.90 -4.81
C LEU A 166 1.47 23.35 -5.79
N ALA A 167 0.76 24.21 -6.54
CA ALA A 167 -0.30 23.78 -7.44
C ALA A 167 0.19 22.76 -8.49
N PHE A 168 1.38 22.99 -9.07
CA PHE A 168 1.98 22.05 -10.03
C PHE A 168 2.32 20.70 -9.37
N ALA A 169 2.95 20.73 -8.19
CA ALA A 169 3.32 19.52 -7.45
C ALA A 169 2.07 18.73 -7.01
N ARG A 170 1.01 19.43 -6.59
CA ARG A 170 -0.30 18.86 -6.24
C ARG A 170 -0.93 18.16 -7.43
N SER A 171 -1.04 18.85 -8.57
CA SER A 171 -1.60 18.28 -9.80
C SER A 171 -0.78 17.08 -10.29
N SER A 172 0.54 17.17 -10.23
CA SER A 172 1.45 16.08 -10.59
C SER A 172 1.30 14.86 -9.68
N ALA A 173 1.16 15.10 -8.37
CA ALA A 173 0.94 14.05 -7.39
C ALA A 173 -0.43 13.38 -7.55
N GLN A 174 -1.49 14.14 -7.84
CA GLN A 174 -2.80 13.58 -8.17
C GLN A 174 -2.75 12.73 -9.45
N GLY A 175 -2.04 13.18 -10.48
CA GLY A 175 -1.82 12.43 -11.72
C GLY A 175 -1.12 11.10 -11.45
N THR A 176 -0.02 11.18 -10.72
CA THR A 176 0.79 10.02 -10.35
C THR A 176 0.01 9.07 -9.44
N LEU A 177 -0.78 9.60 -8.48
CA LEU A 177 -1.67 8.79 -7.65
C LEU A 177 -2.67 8.02 -8.50
N TRP A 178 -3.31 8.66 -9.47
CA TRP A 178 -4.23 7.98 -10.38
C TRP A 178 -3.53 6.83 -11.11
N VAL A 179 -2.35 7.07 -11.68
CA VAL A 179 -1.58 6.03 -12.42
C VAL A 179 -1.15 4.89 -11.51
N CYS A 180 -0.62 5.20 -10.33
CA CYS A 180 -0.20 4.21 -9.36
C CYS A 180 -1.38 3.40 -8.84
N LEU A 181 -2.51 4.03 -8.56
CA LEU A 181 -3.70 3.34 -8.11
C LEU A 181 -4.28 2.48 -9.25
N ASP A 182 -4.35 2.94 -10.50
CA ASP A 182 -4.83 2.13 -11.64
C ASP A 182 -3.98 0.89 -11.87
N ASN A 183 -2.65 1.05 -11.97
CA ASN A 183 -1.74 -0.06 -12.18
C ASN A 183 -1.63 -0.95 -10.93
N GLY A 184 -1.44 -0.34 -9.76
CA GLY A 184 -1.31 -1.03 -8.48
C GLY A 184 -2.55 -1.83 -8.14
N LEU A 185 -3.74 -1.30 -8.45
CA LEU A 185 -4.94 -2.11 -8.41
C LEU A 185 -4.80 -3.19 -9.45
N ARG A 186 -4.72 -2.94 -10.77
CA ARG A 186 -4.61 -4.00 -11.81
C ARG A 186 -3.63 -5.15 -11.48
N LEU A 187 -2.54 -4.89 -10.74
CA LEU A 187 -1.64 -5.91 -10.18
C LEU A 187 -2.25 -6.78 -9.06
N VAL A 188 -2.95 -6.17 -8.08
CA VAL A 188 -3.73 -6.83 -6.99
C VAL A 188 -5.05 -7.42 -7.50
N HIS A 189 -5.55 -6.78 -8.53
CA HIS A 189 -6.94 -6.69 -8.89
C HIS A 189 -7.36 -7.88 -9.73
N ARG A 190 -8.45 -8.49 -9.24
CA ARG A 190 -9.76 -8.16 -9.81
C ARG A 190 -10.61 -6.94 -9.21
N PHE A 191 -10.06 -5.81 -8.64
CA PHE A 191 -10.78 -4.54 -8.17
C PHE A 191 -10.51 -3.04 -8.60
N ARG A 192 -11.48 -2.42 -9.32
CA ARG A 192 -11.46 -1.17 -10.15
C ARG A 192 -11.12 0.18 -9.49
N LEU A 193 -10.65 1.13 -10.33
CA LEU A 193 -10.80 2.60 -10.23
C LEU A 193 -11.62 3.18 -11.41
N PRO A 194 -12.15 4.41 -11.29
CA PRO A 194 -12.81 5.12 -12.38
C PRO A 194 -11.82 5.58 -13.48
N SER A 195 -12.30 5.53 -14.74
CA SER A 195 -11.55 5.83 -15.97
C SER A 195 -11.91 7.19 -16.58
N GLN A 196 -10.94 7.75 -17.31
CA GLN A 196 -10.91 8.99 -18.08
C GLN A 196 -11.97 9.06 -19.22
N LYS A 197 -12.36 10.27 -19.63
CA LYS A 197 -13.53 10.56 -20.50
C LYS A 197 -13.47 10.04 -21.94
N ASP A 198 -12.30 9.68 -22.47
CA ASP A 198 -12.16 9.34 -23.91
C ASP A 198 -11.84 7.87 -24.21
N PHE A 199 -11.87 6.99 -23.22
CA PHE A 199 -11.78 5.54 -23.43
C PHE A 199 -13.14 4.88 -23.20
N THR A 200 -13.62 4.12 -24.19
CA THR A 200 -14.77 3.23 -24.04
C THR A 200 -14.57 2.34 -22.83
N ARG A 201 -15.40 2.55 -21.79
CA ARG A 201 -15.42 1.75 -20.57
C ARG A 201 -15.48 0.27 -20.94
N LYS A 202 -14.40 -0.48 -20.72
CA LYS A 202 -14.49 -1.94 -20.75
C LYS A 202 -15.41 -2.37 -19.61
N GLU A 203 -16.42 -3.18 -19.92
CA GLU A 203 -17.51 -3.52 -18.98
C GLU A 203 -16.99 -4.11 -17.68
N SER A 204 -15.93 -4.91 -17.80
CA SER A 204 -15.16 -5.45 -16.70
C SER A 204 -13.69 -5.20 -16.93
N ILE A 205 -13.03 -4.86 -15.84
CA ILE A 205 -11.58 -4.94 -15.65
C ILE A 205 -11.01 -6.36 -15.85
N MET A 206 -11.90 -7.36 -15.90
CA MET A 206 -11.59 -8.67 -16.45
C MET A 206 -11.07 -8.62 -17.89
N LEU A 207 -11.40 -7.55 -18.62
CA LEU A 207 -11.10 -7.29 -20.01
C LEU A 207 -10.04 -6.18 -20.18
N CYS A 208 -9.60 -5.56 -19.07
CA CYS A 208 -8.50 -4.60 -19.11
C CYS A 208 -7.19 -5.33 -19.36
N GLU A 209 -6.28 -4.64 -20.04
CA GLU A 209 -4.93 -5.13 -20.23
C GLU A 209 -4.20 -5.14 -18.88
N TYR A 210 -3.48 -6.23 -18.65
CA TYR A 210 -2.61 -6.35 -17.49
C TYR A 210 -1.45 -5.35 -17.62
N PRO A 211 -0.96 -4.75 -16.52
CA PRO A 211 0.12 -3.78 -16.57
C PRO A 211 1.35 -4.34 -17.29
N SER A 212 1.96 -3.51 -18.12
CA SER A 212 3.18 -3.84 -18.87
C SER A 212 4.24 -2.77 -18.60
N ILE A 213 5.49 -3.11 -18.87
CA ILE A 213 6.63 -2.22 -18.63
C ILE A 213 6.53 -1.01 -19.54
N ILE A 214 6.67 0.18 -18.96
CA ILE A 214 6.73 1.44 -19.70
C ILE A 214 8.16 1.97 -19.59
N GLU A 215 8.91 1.95 -20.70
CA GLU A 215 10.35 2.29 -20.71
C GLU A 215 10.63 3.70 -20.15
N SER A 216 9.73 4.65 -20.41
CA SER A 216 9.90 6.04 -19.94
C SER A 216 9.81 6.19 -18.41
N TRP A 217 9.30 5.17 -17.70
CA TRP A 217 9.21 5.18 -16.24
C TRP A 217 10.47 4.66 -15.55
N THR A 218 11.30 3.89 -16.25
CA THR A 218 12.51 3.27 -15.68
C THR A 218 13.58 4.33 -15.40
N ASN A 219 13.95 4.49 -14.14
CA ASN A 219 14.95 5.44 -13.70
C ASN A 219 15.75 4.93 -12.49
N ALA A 220 16.78 4.13 -12.77
CA ALA A 220 17.66 3.57 -11.75
C ALA A 220 18.40 4.63 -10.90
N ARG A 221 18.67 5.81 -11.48
CA ARG A 221 19.32 6.92 -10.75
C ARG A 221 18.41 7.44 -9.65
N ILE A 222 17.13 7.69 -9.94
CA ILE A 222 16.17 8.19 -8.95
C ILE A 222 15.92 7.16 -7.85
N GLU A 223 15.88 5.88 -8.19
CA GLU A 223 15.79 4.80 -7.20
C GLU A 223 17.01 4.80 -6.26
N SER A 224 18.21 4.96 -6.80
CA SER A 224 19.44 5.07 -5.99
C SER A 224 19.43 6.31 -5.09
N GLU A 225 19.05 7.48 -5.62
CA GLU A 225 18.92 8.71 -4.83
C GLU A 225 17.90 8.53 -3.68
N MET A 226 16.75 7.88 -3.96
CA MET A 226 15.74 7.64 -2.94
C MET A 226 16.19 6.61 -1.90
N ASN A 227 16.99 5.62 -2.25
CA ASN A 227 17.58 4.69 -1.28
C ASN A 227 18.49 5.43 -0.28
N THR A 228 19.25 6.44 -0.75
CA THR A 228 20.03 7.32 0.13
C THR A 228 19.12 8.13 1.05
N VAL A 229 18.03 8.69 0.52
CA VAL A 229 17.01 9.42 1.30
C VAL A 229 16.37 8.54 2.36
N ASP A 230 15.91 7.33 2.00
CA ASP A 230 15.26 6.40 2.93
C ASP A 230 16.23 5.93 4.02
N THR A 231 17.48 5.66 3.66
CA THR A 231 18.54 5.33 4.63
C THR A 231 18.73 6.46 5.65
N ALA A 232 18.80 7.71 5.18
CA ALA A 232 18.90 8.88 6.06
C ALA A 232 17.66 9.00 6.96
N VAL A 233 16.46 8.85 6.41
CA VAL A 233 15.19 8.89 7.16
C VAL A 233 15.14 7.81 8.24
N ILE A 234 15.52 6.57 7.92
CA ILE A 234 15.56 5.45 8.87
C ILE A 234 16.50 5.78 10.03
N LEU A 235 17.67 6.34 9.76
CA LEU A 235 18.65 6.67 10.80
C LEU A 235 18.19 7.83 11.67
N LEU A 236 17.59 8.86 11.08
CA LEU A 236 16.98 9.98 11.79
C LEU A 236 15.83 9.52 12.68
N ARG A 237 14.97 8.63 12.17
CA ARG A 237 13.89 8.02 12.95
C ARG A 237 14.46 7.19 14.10
N LYS A 238 15.46 6.32 13.87
CA LYS A 238 16.15 5.53 14.92
C LYS A 238 16.78 6.42 16.00
N LEU A 239 17.42 7.52 15.62
CA LEU A 239 17.96 8.51 16.55
C LEU A 239 16.86 9.12 17.42
N LYS A 240 15.73 9.48 16.79
CA LYS A 240 14.55 10.02 17.49
C LYS A 240 13.96 9.02 18.49
N GLU A 241 14.06 7.72 18.25
CA GLU A 241 13.63 6.68 19.21
C GLU A 241 14.50 6.60 20.46
N LYS A 242 15.78 6.98 20.37
CA LYS A 242 16.68 7.02 21.53
C LYS A 242 16.37 8.19 22.48
N LEU A 243 15.52 9.15 22.07
CA LEU A 243 15.14 10.30 22.89
C LEU A 243 14.03 9.94 23.91
N PRO A 244 14.13 10.43 25.16
CA PRO A 244 13.17 10.07 26.20
C PRO A 244 11.81 10.80 26.09
N GLY A 245 10.72 10.05 26.30
CA GLY A 245 9.38 10.58 26.60
C GLY A 245 8.74 11.45 25.49
N LYS A 246 8.05 12.53 25.89
CA LYS A 246 7.33 13.45 24.98
C LYS A 246 8.23 14.08 23.90
N LYS A 247 9.56 14.12 24.11
CA LYS A 247 10.55 14.62 23.15
C LYS A 247 10.62 13.78 21.87
N ARG A 248 10.17 12.52 21.90
CA ARG A 248 10.12 11.63 20.73
C ARG A 248 9.12 12.09 19.66
N ASN A 249 8.10 12.88 20.01
CA ASN A 249 7.07 13.31 19.05
C ASN A 249 7.27 14.73 18.53
N GLU A 250 8.26 15.46 19.06
CA GLU A 250 8.56 16.83 18.67
C GLU A 250 9.25 16.86 17.29
N ARG A 251 8.92 17.87 16.47
CA ARG A 251 9.67 18.20 15.26
C ARG A 251 10.91 18.95 15.67
N ARG A 252 12.09 18.38 15.39
CA ARG A 252 13.40 18.93 15.79
C ARG A 252 14.27 19.14 14.56
N ALA A 253 15.23 20.04 14.69
CA ALA A 253 16.26 20.23 13.68
C ALA A 253 17.16 19.00 13.67
N ALA A 254 17.55 18.55 12.49
CA ALA A 254 18.54 17.50 12.31
C ALA A 254 19.77 18.05 11.59
N PHE A 255 20.91 17.43 11.87
CA PHE A 255 22.18 17.74 11.24
C PHE A 255 22.70 16.48 10.55
N ALA A 256 23.12 16.62 9.30
CA ALA A 256 23.68 15.53 8.51
C ALA A 256 25.15 15.84 8.20
N LEU A 257 26.04 14.94 8.58
CA LEU A 257 27.44 14.96 8.16
C LEU A 257 27.62 13.94 7.05
N CYS A 258 28.02 14.39 5.87
CA CYS A 258 28.14 13.55 4.68
C CYS A 258 29.60 13.19 4.41
N GLN A 259 29.86 11.94 4.01
CA GLN A 259 31.22 11.48 3.71
C GLN A 259 31.73 12.02 2.37
N THR A 260 30.84 12.09 1.38
CA THR A 260 31.12 12.54 0.01
C THR A 260 30.27 13.76 -0.36
N ASP A 261 30.77 14.57 -1.28
CA ASP A 261 30.04 15.74 -1.79
C ASP A 261 28.78 15.33 -2.55
N GLU A 262 28.80 14.19 -3.24
CA GLU A 262 27.62 13.66 -3.93
C GLU A 262 26.45 13.36 -2.98
N ILE A 263 26.71 12.71 -1.83
CA ILE A 263 25.69 12.44 -0.82
C ILE A 263 25.22 13.75 -0.18
N SER A 264 26.15 14.68 0.06
CA SER A 264 25.84 16.03 0.57
C SER A 264 24.85 16.76 -0.34
N ASP A 265 25.10 16.72 -1.65
CA ASP A 265 24.25 17.37 -2.64
C ASP A 265 22.88 16.70 -2.75
N ILE A 266 22.80 15.37 -2.71
CA ILE A 266 21.53 14.63 -2.68
C ILE A 266 20.72 15.01 -1.44
N ILE A 267 21.33 15.00 -0.24
CA ILE A 267 20.63 15.30 1.00
C ILE A 267 20.15 16.76 1.03
N LYS A 268 20.96 17.71 0.55
CA LYS A 268 20.54 19.12 0.41
C LYS A 268 19.39 19.25 -0.58
N LEU A 269 19.50 18.59 -1.74
CA LEU A 269 18.49 18.68 -2.79
C LEU A 269 17.16 18.02 -2.39
N ARG A 270 17.18 17.04 -1.49
CA ARG A 270 16.01 16.28 -0.99
C ARG A 270 15.64 16.62 0.46
N GLU A 271 15.99 17.82 0.92
CA GLU A 271 15.68 18.28 2.28
C GLU A 271 14.18 18.17 2.60
N LEU A 272 13.32 18.52 1.65
CA LEU A 272 11.87 18.51 1.84
C LEU A 272 11.35 17.10 2.12
N GLU A 273 11.76 16.12 1.30
CA GLU A 273 11.38 14.72 1.45
C GLU A 273 11.88 14.15 2.77
N ILE A 274 13.16 14.37 3.09
CA ILE A 274 13.77 13.87 4.33
C ILE A 274 13.08 14.49 5.55
N SER A 275 12.87 15.80 5.55
CA SER A 275 12.23 16.50 6.67
C SER A 275 10.80 16.05 6.89
N THR A 276 10.06 15.81 5.81
CA THR A 276 8.69 15.31 5.85
C THR A 276 8.64 13.89 6.41
N LEU A 277 9.40 12.96 5.81
CA LEU A 277 9.38 11.55 6.19
C LEU A 277 9.95 11.33 7.59
N ALA A 278 11.03 12.01 7.97
CA ALA A 278 11.60 11.91 9.31
C ALA A 278 10.87 12.76 10.37
N THR A 279 9.84 13.54 10.00
CA THR A 279 9.10 14.47 10.89
C THR A 279 10.02 15.45 11.63
N LEU A 280 10.85 16.15 10.87
CA LEU A 280 11.80 17.15 11.35
C LEU A 280 11.23 18.57 11.24
N SER A 281 11.85 19.53 11.94
CA SER A 281 11.57 20.96 11.73
C SER A 281 12.44 21.56 10.62
N SER A 282 13.67 21.07 10.48
CA SER A 282 14.65 21.49 9.47
C SER A 282 15.78 20.46 9.37
N LEU A 283 16.50 20.46 8.24
CA LEU A 283 17.68 19.62 8.03
C LEU A 283 18.84 20.50 7.57
N MET A 284 19.95 20.46 8.32
CA MET A 284 21.17 21.19 7.95
C MET A 284 22.28 20.21 7.62
N VAL A 285 22.89 20.37 6.44
CA VAL A 285 24.06 19.59 6.04
C VAL A 285 25.31 20.33 6.48
N LEU A 286 26.08 19.70 7.38
CA LEU A 286 27.31 20.25 7.95
C LEU A 286 28.50 19.98 7.03
N SER A 287 29.44 20.92 6.99
CA SER A 287 30.75 20.71 6.38
C SER A 287 31.67 19.92 7.33
N LYS A 288 32.71 19.25 6.81
CA LYS A 288 33.68 18.47 7.62
C LYS A 288 34.43 19.31 8.67
N SER A 289 34.36 20.64 8.57
CA SER A 289 34.98 21.60 9.47
C SER A 289 34.02 22.19 10.52
N ASP A 290 32.72 21.87 10.47
CA ASP A 290 31.75 22.40 11.42
C ASP A 290 31.66 21.51 12.67
N ASP A 291 31.78 22.12 13.86
CA ASP A 291 31.54 21.42 15.11
C ASP A 291 30.06 21.03 15.23
N ALA A 292 29.79 19.78 15.62
CA ALA A 292 28.44 19.33 15.90
C ALA A 292 27.84 20.15 17.07
N PRO A 293 26.61 20.69 16.97
CA PRO A 293 26.05 21.53 18.01
C PRO A 293 25.94 20.77 19.34
N ALA A 294 26.23 21.46 20.46
CA ALA A 294 26.50 20.89 21.78
C ALA A 294 25.40 20.00 22.41
N GLU A 295 24.24 19.83 21.78
CA GLU A 295 23.13 18.96 22.21
C GLU A 295 22.76 17.85 21.19
N SER A 296 23.58 17.60 20.16
CA SER A 296 23.28 16.60 19.14
C SER A 296 23.61 15.18 19.58
N THR A 297 22.64 14.25 19.49
CA THR A 297 22.90 12.81 19.52
C THR A 297 23.33 12.33 18.13
N ALA A 298 24.59 11.93 17.97
CA ALA A 298 25.12 11.41 16.71
C ALA A 298 24.84 9.90 16.53
N SER A 299 24.65 9.48 15.28
CA SER A 299 24.69 8.07 14.88
C SER A 299 25.30 7.98 13.49
N ASP A 300 26.28 7.09 13.33
CA ASP A 300 26.97 6.90 12.06
C ASP A 300 26.08 6.18 11.05
N VAL A 301 26.21 6.58 9.79
CA VAL A 301 25.62 5.93 8.62
C VAL A 301 26.72 5.06 8.00
N ASN A 302 26.62 3.74 8.21
CA ASN A 302 27.59 2.68 7.86
C ASN A 302 28.84 2.53 8.74
N ALA A 303 28.83 1.51 9.60
CA ALA A 303 30.04 0.94 10.22
C ALA A 303 30.73 -0.13 9.36
N ASP A 304 30.09 -0.60 8.27
CA ASP A 304 30.48 -1.83 7.55
C ASP A 304 31.08 -1.60 6.14
N LEU A 305 31.62 -0.42 5.85
CA LEU A 305 32.45 -0.19 4.66
C LEU A 305 33.76 0.48 5.08
N SER A 306 34.57 -0.28 5.81
CA SER A 306 36.00 -0.05 5.99
C SER A 306 36.79 -0.80 4.91
#